data_AF-A0A6N7UUI7-F1
#
_entry.id   AF-A0A6N7UUI7-F1
#
_cell.length_a   1.000
_cell.length_b   1.000
_cell.length_c   1.000
_cell.angle_alpha   90.00
_cell.angle_beta   90.00
_cell.angle_gamma   90.00
#
_symmetry.space_group_name_H-M   'P 1'
#
loop_
_entity.id
_entity.type
_entity.pdbx_description
1 polymer ?
#
loop_
_entity_poly.entity_id
_entity_poly.type
_entity_poly.pdbx_seq_one_letter_code
_entity_poly.pdbx_strand_id
1 'polypeptide(L)'
;MTGAENKEIKHQKPVRGQFAGATFFVVCLAATAAHYGAYAALGVLNEVEFRPLTVGLLPLTATIVMGVTCRSWSQWRKWIWPWAMAAGVLGFMLANLNFYMWSESVVEAERSEKLAVERAASEAESRACEYLSLAIDQRSEIDQHRPQFESDGTPWGDHFAKHLMGESPVTANLREEYAQYC
;
A
#
# COMPACT_ATOMS: atom_id res chain seq x y z
N MET A 1 20.78 -76.48 13.49
CA MET A 1 19.32 -76.36 13.27
C MET A 1 18.87 -75.05 13.89
N THR A 2 18.89 -73.95 13.14
CA THR A 2 18.42 -72.64 13.58
C THR A 2 17.28 -72.26 12.65
N GLY A 3 16.05 -72.33 13.17
CA GLY A 3 14.83 -72.01 12.45
C GLY A 3 14.79 -70.53 12.14
N ALA A 4 14.89 -70.18 10.86
CA ALA A 4 14.57 -68.85 10.38
C ALA A 4 13.04 -68.68 10.48
N GLU A 5 12.61 -67.97 11.52
CA GLU A 5 11.23 -67.56 11.71
C GLU A 5 10.84 -66.64 10.55
N ASN A 6 10.03 -67.18 9.65
CA ASN A 6 9.54 -66.52 8.45
C ASN A 6 8.51 -65.47 8.89
N LYS A 7 8.98 -64.25 9.20
CA LYS A 7 8.08 -63.12 9.49
C LYS A 7 7.31 -62.80 8.23
N GLU A 8 6.06 -63.27 8.16
CA GLU A 8 5.07 -62.79 7.20
C GLU A 8 5.01 -61.25 7.30
N ILE A 9 5.63 -60.59 6.33
CA ILE A 9 5.49 -59.15 6.14
C ILE A 9 4.05 -58.96 5.64
N LYS A 10 3.13 -58.75 6.58
CA LYS A 10 1.76 -58.32 6.26
C LYS A 10 1.87 -57.09 5.36
N HIS A 11 1.52 -57.25 4.09
CA HIS A 11 1.31 -56.15 3.16
C HIS A 11 0.14 -55.31 3.67
N GLN A 12 0.41 -54.37 4.60
CA GLN A 12 -0.49 -53.27 4.90
C GLN A 12 -0.74 -52.53 3.59
N LYS A 13 -2.00 -52.53 3.13
CA LYS A 13 -2.40 -51.76 1.95
C LYS A 13 -1.95 -50.31 2.16
N PRO A 14 -1.16 -49.72 1.24
CA PRO A 14 -0.75 -48.34 1.37
C PRO A 14 -2.00 -47.46 1.44
N VAL A 15 -2.17 -46.75 2.56
CA VAL A 15 -3.27 -45.82 2.78
C VAL A 15 -3.01 -44.62 1.87
N ARG A 16 -3.53 -44.66 0.63
CA ARG A 16 -3.33 -43.62 -0.40
C ARG A 16 -3.54 -42.19 0.10
N GLY A 17 -4.47 -42.00 1.06
CA GLY A 17 -4.73 -40.70 1.68
C GLY A 17 -3.56 -40.11 2.48
N GLN A 18 -2.67 -40.95 3.05
CA GLN A 18 -1.51 -40.47 3.81
C GLN A 18 -0.46 -39.81 2.90
N PHE A 19 -0.24 -40.36 1.70
CA PHE A 19 0.69 -39.79 0.73
C PHE A 19 0.18 -38.47 0.16
N ALA A 20 -1.12 -38.40 -0.10
CA ALA A 20 -1.77 -37.18 -0.55
C ALA A 20 -1.60 -36.05 0.49
N GLY A 21 -1.99 -36.31 1.75
CA GLY A 21 -1.86 -35.31 2.82
C GLY A 21 -0.42 -34.89 3.08
N ALA A 22 0.53 -35.83 3.12
CA ALA A 22 1.95 -35.52 3.30
C ALA A 22 2.52 -34.67 2.15
N THR A 23 2.11 -34.96 0.91
CA THR A 23 2.53 -34.19 -0.27
C THR A 23 2.02 -32.76 -0.20
N PHE A 24 0.73 -32.59 0.07
CA PHE A 24 0.12 -31.27 0.23
C PHE A 24 0.88 -30.45 1.28
N PHE A 25 1.11 -31.03 2.46
CA PHE A 25 1.79 -30.35 3.55
C PHE A 25 3.22 -29.93 3.19
N VAL A 26 4.03 -30.83 2.62
CA VAL A 26 5.43 -30.54 2.26
C VAL A 26 5.52 -29.46 1.18
N VAL A 27 4.67 -29.54 0.15
CA VAL A 27 4.67 -28.56 -0.94
C VAL A 27 4.23 -27.18 -0.45
N CYS A 28 3.19 -27.12 0.38
CA CYS A 28 2.76 -25.87 1.02
C CYS A 28 3.86 -25.30 1.92
N LEU A 29 4.50 -26.13 2.75
CA LEU A 29 5.58 -25.68 3.64
C LEU A 29 6.77 -25.13 2.83
N ALA A 30 7.16 -25.79 1.74
CA ALA A 30 8.25 -25.35 0.88
C ALA A 30 7.92 -24.00 0.20
N ALA A 31 6.69 -23.85 -0.32
CA ALA A 31 6.24 -22.60 -0.92
C ALA A 31 6.17 -21.45 0.10
N THR A 32 5.70 -21.72 1.31
CA THR A 32 5.64 -20.75 2.41
C THR A 32 7.05 -20.34 2.86
N ALA A 33 7.95 -21.31 3.08
CA ALA A 33 9.32 -21.01 3.46
C ALA A 33 10.07 -20.20 2.39
N ALA A 34 9.85 -20.51 1.12
CA ALA A 34 10.41 -19.73 0.01
C ALA A 34 9.86 -18.30 -0.05
N HIS A 35 8.55 -18.12 0.17
CA HIS A 35 7.95 -16.79 0.28
C HIS A 35 8.57 -15.98 1.42
N TYR A 36 8.62 -16.54 2.63
CA TYR A 36 9.23 -15.86 3.78
C TYR A 36 10.71 -15.56 3.56
N GLY A 37 11.45 -16.49 2.96
CA GLY A 37 12.86 -16.27 2.60
C GLY A 37 13.05 -15.14 1.60
N ALA A 38 12.16 -15.03 0.60
CA ALA A 38 12.17 -13.93 -0.36
C ALA A 38 11.88 -12.58 0.31
N TYR A 39 10.84 -12.50 1.13
CA TYR A 39 10.51 -11.27 1.87
C TYR A 39 11.61 -10.86 2.85
N ALA A 40 12.22 -11.84 3.54
CA ALA A 40 13.36 -11.59 4.41
C ALA A 40 14.56 -11.04 3.63
N ALA A 41 14.84 -11.56 2.44
CA ALA A 41 15.91 -11.07 1.57
C ALA A 41 15.65 -9.64 1.06
N LEU A 42 14.38 -9.25 0.94
CA LEU A 42 13.96 -7.91 0.54
C LEU A 42 13.85 -6.93 1.71
N GLY A 43 14.02 -7.38 2.96
CA GLY A 43 13.90 -6.55 4.15
C GLY A 43 12.47 -6.13 4.53
N VAL A 44 11.46 -6.76 3.93
CA VAL A 44 10.04 -6.41 4.13
C VAL A 44 9.36 -7.48 4.99
N LEU A 45 9.65 -7.51 6.29
CA LEU A 45 9.11 -8.51 7.21
C LEU A 45 7.78 -8.09 7.87
N ASN A 46 7.44 -6.80 7.86
CA ASN A 46 6.35 -6.25 8.68
C ASN A 46 5.01 -6.07 7.93
N GLU A 47 4.97 -6.16 6.60
CA GLU A 47 3.75 -5.88 5.81
C GLU A 47 3.29 -7.05 4.93
N VAL A 48 3.66 -8.28 5.30
CA VAL A 48 3.30 -9.46 4.50
C VAL A 48 1.82 -9.79 4.73
N GLU A 49 0.93 -9.14 3.97
CA GLU A 49 -0.42 -9.65 3.77
C GLU A 49 -0.32 -10.99 3.02
N PHE A 50 -0.51 -12.06 3.77
CA PHE A 50 -0.52 -13.41 3.22
C PHE A 50 -1.70 -13.52 2.25
N ARG A 51 -1.46 -13.46 0.93
CA ARG A 51 -2.50 -13.74 -0.08
C ARG A 51 -2.57 -15.24 -0.33
N PRO A 52 -3.56 -15.97 0.23
CA PRO A 52 -3.59 -17.43 0.17
C PRO A 52 -3.92 -18.00 -1.22
N LEU A 53 -4.35 -17.17 -2.17
CA LEU A 53 -4.92 -17.63 -3.45
C LEU A 53 -3.88 -18.27 -4.40
N THR A 54 -2.61 -17.85 -4.34
CA THR A 54 -1.57 -18.31 -5.26
C THR A 54 -1.00 -19.69 -4.92
N VAL A 55 -1.35 -20.25 -3.76
CA VAL A 55 -0.73 -21.49 -3.24
C VAL A 55 -1.59 -22.73 -3.50
N GLY A 56 -2.80 -22.61 -4.09
CA GLY A 56 -3.74 -23.75 -4.15
C GLY A 56 -3.46 -24.80 -5.23
N LEU A 57 -3.04 -24.40 -6.43
CA LEU A 57 -3.07 -25.29 -7.59
C LEU A 57 -1.89 -26.29 -7.64
N LEU A 58 -0.69 -25.83 -7.26
CA LEU A 58 0.52 -26.65 -7.30
C LEU A 58 0.52 -27.78 -6.25
N PRO A 59 0.15 -27.53 -4.98
CA PRO A 59 0.00 -28.62 -4.01
C PRO A 59 -1.11 -29.59 -4.40
N LEU A 60 -2.20 -29.11 -4.99
CA LEU A 60 -3.32 -29.95 -5.41
C LEU A 60 -2.92 -30.90 -6.55
N THR A 61 -2.23 -30.39 -7.58
CA THR A 61 -1.69 -31.21 -8.67
C THR A 61 -0.64 -32.21 -8.16
N ALA A 62 0.30 -31.77 -7.32
CA ALA A 62 1.29 -32.65 -6.70
C ALA A 62 0.62 -33.76 -5.87
N THR A 63 -0.41 -33.41 -5.10
CA THR A 63 -1.18 -34.34 -4.26
C THR A 63 -1.86 -35.43 -5.08
N ILE A 64 -2.50 -35.06 -6.20
CA ILE A 64 -3.15 -36.01 -7.12
C ILE A 64 -2.10 -36.94 -7.74
N VAL A 65 -1.02 -36.38 -8.30
CA VAL A 65 0.04 -37.16 -8.95
C VAL A 65 0.67 -38.14 -7.96
N MET A 66 1.02 -37.69 -6.76
CA MET A 66 1.66 -38.54 -5.75
C MET A 66 0.70 -39.56 -5.15
N GLY A 67 -0.57 -39.22 -4.97
CA GLY A 67 -1.61 -40.17 -4.50
C GLY A 67 -1.86 -41.32 -5.48
N VAL A 68 -1.66 -41.10 -6.78
CA VAL A 68 -1.83 -42.12 -7.82
C VAL A 68 -0.55 -42.93 -8.06
N THR A 69 0.61 -42.27 -8.05
CA THR A 69 1.90 -42.89 -8.43
C THR A 69 2.63 -43.58 -7.29
N CYS A 70 2.52 -43.09 -6.06
CA CYS A 70 3.29 -43.62 -4.94
C CYS A 70 2.57 -44.81 -4.30
N ARG A 71 3.26 -45.95 -4.23
CA ARG A 71 2.78 -47.16 -3.50
C ARG A 71 3.54 -47.41 -2.21
N SER A 72 4.63 -46.68 -1.97
CA SER A 72 5.48 -46.84 -0.79
C SER A 72 6.12 -45.51 -0.37
N TRP A 73 6.48 -45.40 0.91
CA TRP A 73 7.19 -44.24 1.46
C TRP A 73 8.57 -44.00 0.83
N SER A 74 9.26 -45.07 0.42
CA SER A 74 10.55 -44.96 -0.28
C SER A 74 10.39 -44.30 -1.65
N GLN A 75 9.35 -44.68 -2.41
CA GLN A 75 9.02 -44.02 -3.68
C GLN A 75 8.57 -42.58 -3.46
N TRP A 76 7.70 -42.33 -2.48
CA TRP A 76 7.24 -40.98 -2.15
C TRP A 76 8.42 -40.04 -1.87
N ARG A 77 9.39 -40.46 -1.05
CA ARG A 77 10.59 -39.66 -0.75
C ARG A 77 11.44 -39.35 -1.98
N LYS A 78 11.49 -40.25 -2.97
CA LYS A 78 12.23 -40.00 -4.22
C LYS A 78 11.51 -39.00 -5.12
N TRP A 79 10.18 -39.09 -5.18
CA TRP A 79 9.35 -38.33 -6.11
C TRP A 79 8.88 -36.97 -5.60
N ILE A 80 8.97 -36.69 -4.28
CA ILE A 80 8.52 -35.41 -3.72
C ILE A 80 9.47 -34.24 -4.01
N TRP A 81 10.76 -34.51 -4.18
CA TRP A 81 11.78 -33.46 -4.32
C TRP A 81 11.57 -32.54 -5.53
N PRO A 82 11.28 -33.04 -6.75
CA PRO A 82 11.00 -32.17 -7.90
C PRO A 82 9.82 -31.22 -7.64
N TRP A 83 8.75 -31.71 -7.00
CA TRP A 83 7.58 -30.89 -6.65
C TRP A 83 7.91 -29.84 -5.60
N ALA A 84 8.64 -30.21 -4.54
CA ALA A 84 9.07 -29.28 -3.51
C ALA A 84 9.98 -28.18 -4.08
N MET A 85 10.91 -28.53 -4.98
CA MET A 85 11.78 -27.56 -5.65
C MET A 85 10.98 -26.64 -6.59
N ALA A 86 10.08 -27.19 -7.41
CA ALA A 86 9.22 -26.39 -8.26
C ALA A 86 8.35 -25.41 -7.44
N ALA A 87 7.83 -25.85 -6.30
CA ALA A 87 7.07 -25.01 -5.38
C ALA A 87 7.92 -23.90 -4.75
N GLY A 88 9.15 -24.21 -4.37
CA GLY A 88 10.09 -23.22 -3.87
C GLY A 88 10.41 -22.14 -4.90
N VAL A 89 10.75 -22.54 -6.13
CA VAL A 89 11.06 -21.59 -7.23
C VAL A 89 9.83 -20.74 -7.57
N LEU A 90 8.65 -21.36 -7.71
CA LEU A 90 7.43 -20.64 -8.02
C LEU A 90 7.05 -19.66 -6.90
N GLY A 91 7.17 -20.10 -5.63
CA GLY A 91 6.95 -19.24 -4.48
C GLY A 91 7.90 -18.04 -4.45
N PHE A 92 9.18 -18.27 -4.75
CA PHE A 92 10.18 -17.18 -4.86
C PHE A 92 9.83 -16.20 -5.99
N MET A 93 9.49 -16.68 -7.19
CA MET A 93 9.12 -15.81 -8.31
C MET A 93 7.87 -14.99 -8.02
N LEU A 94 6.84 -15.58 -7.41
CA LEU A 94 5.62 -14.88 -7.03
C LEU A 94 5.87 -13.81 -5.97
N ALA A 95 6.73 -14.09 -4.98
CA ALA A 95 7.13 -13.09 -4.00
C ALA A 95 7.82 -11.88 -4.67
N ASN A 96 8.74 -12.14 -5.62
CA ASN A 96 9.40 -11.07 -6.38
C ASN A 96 8.40 -10.29 -7.23
N LEU A 97 7.50 -10.96 -7.95
CA LEU A 97 6.48 -10.30 -8.77
C LEU A 97 5.56 -9.40 -7.93
N ASN A 98 5.11 -9.90 -6.77
CA ASN A 98 4.30 -9.11 -5.84
C ASN A 98 5.05 -7.88 -5.34
N PHE A 99 6.35 -8.02 -5.04
CA PHE A 99 7.19 -6.88 -4.65
C PHE A 99 7.32 -5.84 -5.76
N TYR A 100 7.51 -6.27 -7.02
CA TYR A 100 7.54 -5.35 -8.17
C TYR A 100 6.22 -4.61 -8.34
N MET A 101 5.08 -5.30 -8.34
CA MET A 101 3.78 -4.65 -8.49
C MET A 101 3.45 -3.71 -7.31
N TRP A 102 3.83 -4.11 -6.09
CA TRP A 102 3.64 -3.28 -4.91
C TRP A 102 4.47 -1.99 -5.01
N SER A 103 5.77 -2.10 -5.34
CA SER A 103 6.63 -0.92 -5.44
C SER A 103 6.17 0.06 -6.51
N GLU A 104 5.68 -0.41 -7.65
CA GLU A 104 5.09 0.45 -8.69
C GLU A 104 3.83 1.15 -8.18
N SER A 105 2.92 0.44 -7.50
CA SER A 105 1.70 1.04 -6.95
C SER A 105 1.95 2.09 -5.87
N VAL A 106 2.97 1.89 -5.03
CA VAL A 106 3.35 2.86 -3.99
C VAL A 106 3.95 4.12 -4.63
N VAL A 107 4.82 3.96 -5.63
CA VAL A 107 5.41 5.09 -6.35
C VAL A 107 4.34 5.91 -7.08
N GLU A 108 3.35 5.24 -7.68
CA GLU A 108 2.26 5.93 -8.36
C GLU A 108 1.33 6.66 -7.38
N ALA A 109 1.01 6.02 -6.25
CA ALA A 109 0.23 6.66 -5.18
C ALA A 109 0.95 7.91 -4.63
N GLU A 110 2.24 7.81 -4.31
CA GLU A 110 3.03 8.94 -3.78
C GLU A 110 3.15 10.07 -4.81
N ARG A 111 3.31 9.75 -6.11
CA ARG A 111 3.31 10.75 -7.18
C ARG A 111 1.95 11.46 -7.29
N SER A 112 0.85 10.71 -7.19
CA SER A 112 -0.50 11.27 -7.28
C SER A 112 -0.81 12.21 -6.11
N GLU A 113 -0.34 11.87 -4.91
CA GLU A 113 -0.49 12.71 -3.72
C GLU A 113 0.31 14.01 -3.85
N LYS A 114 1.58 13.93 -4.29
CA LYS A 114 2.40 15.13 -4.55
C LYS A 114 1.75 16.06 -5.56
N LEU A 115 1.20 15.52 -6.65
CA LEU A 115 0.48 16.30 -7.66
C LEU A 115 -0.81 16.93 -7.09
N ALA A 116 -1.52 16.25 -6.21
CA ALA A 116 -2.72 16.80 -5.57
C ALA A 116 -2.38 17.96 -4.64
N VAL A 117 -1.29 17.83 -3.85
CA VAL A 117 -0.79 18.90 -2.98
C VAL A 117 -0.33 20.11 -3.79
N GLU A 118 0.41 19.90 -4.89
CA GLU A 118 0.88 20.97 -5.76
C GLU A 118 -0.29 21.73 -6.42
N ARG A 119 -1.33 21.03 -6.87
CA ARG A 119 -2.55 21.66 -7.40
C ARG A 119 -3.27 22.47 -6.33
N ALA A 120 -3.43 21.93 -5.13
CA ALA A 120 -4.07 22.64 -4.03
C ALA A 120 -3.30 23.92 -3.65
N ALA A 121 -1.97 23.87 -3.66
CA ALA A 121 -1.12 25.04 -3.44
C ALA A 121 -1.29 26.10 -4.54
N SER A 122 -1.26 25.68 -5.81
CA SER A 122 -1.46 26.59 -6.95
C SER A 122 -2.84 27.24 -6.94
N GLU A 123 -3.90 26.50 -6.59
CA GLU A 123 -5.24 27.06 -6.44
C GLU A 123 -5.32 28.07 -5.28
N ALA A 124 -4.65 27.79 -4.15
CA ALA A 124 -4.59 28.71 -3.03
C ALA A 124 -3.87 30.02 -3.40
N GLU A 125 -2.74 29.94 -4.14
CA GLU A 125 -2.04 31.11 -4.65
C GLU A 125 -2.90 31.94 -5.61
N SER A 126 -3.65 31.28 -6.51
CA SER A 126 -4.56 31.97 -7.43
C SER A 126 -5.66 32.71 -6.67
N ARG A 127 -6.25 32.10 -5.64
CA ARG A 127 -7.26 32.76 -4.80
C ARG A 127 -6.67 33.94 -4.03
N ALA A 128 -5.46 33.79 -3.48
CA ALA A 128 -4.78 34.88 -2.79
C ALA A 128 -4.51 36.08 -3.73
N CYS A 129 -4.10 35.83 -4.98
CA CYS A 129 -3.94 36.87 -5.99
C CYS A 129 -5.26 37.57 -6.33
N GLU A 130 -6.35 36.82 -6.45
CA GLU A 130 -7.69 37.37 -6.70
C GLU A 130 -8.13 38.29 -5.55
N TYR A 131 -8.00 37.84 -4.30
CA TYR A 131 -8.28 38.67 -3.12
C TYR A 131 -7.43 39.94 -3.07
N LEU A 132 -6.13 39.84 -3.40
CA LEU A 132 -5.24 41.00 -3.46
C LEU A 132 -5.69 42.00 -4.53
N SER A 133 -6.10 41.53 -5.71
CA SER A 133 -6.60 42.40 -6.77
C SER A 133 -7.87 43.15 -6.35
N LEU A 134 -8.81 42.46 -5.72
CA LEU A 134 -10.06 43.06 -5.24
C LEU A 134 -9.81 44.08 -4.11
N ALA A 135 -8.84 43.82 -3.23
CA ALA A 135 -8.43 44.77 -2.19
C ALA A 135 -7.78 46.04 -2.79
N ILE A 136 -6.99 45.90 -3.85
CA ILE A 136 -6.39 47.03 -4.57
C ILE A 136 -7.49 47.87 -5.25
N ASP A 137 -8.44 47.23 -5.92
CA ASP A 137 -9.56 47.92 -6.58
C ASP A 137 -10.42 48.68 -5.57
N GLN A 138 -10.79 48.05 -4.44
CA GLN A 138 -11.51 48.74 -3.36
C GLN A 138 -10.74 49.94 -2.80
N ARG A 139 -9.42 49.82 -2.64
CA ARG A 139 -8.59 50.93 -2.19
C ARG A 139 -8.54 52.06 -3.21
N SER A 140 -8.51 51.73 -4.51
CA SER A 140 -8.58 52.73 -5.58
C SER A 140 -9.91 53.48 -5.57
N GLU A 141 -11.04 52.81 -5.35
CA GLU A 141 -12.35 53.46 -5.19
C GLU A 141 -12.36 54.43 -3.99
N ILE A 142 -11.82 54.01 -2.85
CA ILE A 142 -11.70 54.87 -1.66
C ILE A 142 -10.85 56.10 -1.97
N ASP A 143 -9.71 55.94 -2.63
CA ASP A 143 -8.81 57.04 -2.98
C ASP A 143 -9.42 57.99 -4.03
N GLN A 144 -10.27 57.49 -4.93
CA GLN A 144 -11.00 58.31 -5.90
C GLN A 144 -12.11 59.16 -5.26
N HIS A 145 -12.75 58.66 -4.20
CA HIS A 145 -13.78 59.40 -3.45
C HIS A 145 -13.20 60.29 -2.33
N ARG A 146 -11.95 60.09 -1.92
CA ARG A 146 -11.24 60.91 -0.90
C ARG A 146 -11.35 62.43 -1.12
N PRO A 147 -11.22 62.99 -2.33
CA PRO A 147 -11.28 64.43 -2.55
C PRO A 147 -12.66 65.04 -2.23
N GLN A 148 -13.74 64.25 -2.36
CA GLN A 148 -15.10 64.66 -1.99
C GLN A 148 -15.30 64.70 -0.48
N PHE A 149 -14.59 63.84 0.28
CA PHE A 149 -14.67 63.85 1.75
C PHE A 149 -13.82 64.95 2.39
N GLU A 150 -12.69 65.34 1.78
CA GLU A 150 -11.85 66.44 2.26
C GLU A 150 -12.43 67.83 1.95
N SER A 151 -13.26 67.99 0.91
CA SER A 151 -13.85 69.28 0.55
C SER A 151 -15.00 69.74 1.45
N ASP A 152 -15.64 68.82 2.16
CA ASP A 152 -16.87 69.10 2.91
C ASP A 152 -16.63 69.54 4.37
N GLY A 153 -15.38 69.51 4.86
CA GLY A 153 -15.02 70.02 6.19
C GLY A 153 -15.79 69.38 7.35
N THR A 154 -16.42 68.22 7.14
CA THR A 154 -17.24 67.56 8.16
C THR A 154 -16.42 66.57 8.99
N PRO A 155 -16.80 66.28 10.25
CA PRO A 155 -16.04 65.42 11.19
C PRO A 155 -15.98 63.93 10.77
N TRP A 156 -16.52 63.60 9.60
CA TRP A 156 -16.65 62.24 9.11
C TRP A 156 -15.35 61.68 8.54
N GLY A 157 -14.37 62.52 8.17
CA GLY A 157 -13.04 62.07 7.73
C GLY A 157 -12.36 61.18 8.78
N ASP A 158 -12.40 61.58 10.05
CA ASP A 158 -11.82 60.80 11.16
C ASP A 158 -12.67 59.56 11.50
N HIS A 159 -14.00 59.64 11.36
CA HIS A 159 -14.89 58.53 11.70
C HIS A 159 -14.86 57.42 10.64
N PHE A 160 -14.74 57.76 9.36
CA PHE A 160 -14.60 56.81 8.25
C PHE A 160 -13.19 56.21 8.19
N ALA A 161 -12.15 57.01 8.44
CA ALA A 161 -10.78 56.50 8.57
C ALA A 161 -10.66 55.47 9.72
N LYS A 162 -11.34 55.70 10.84
CA LYS A 162 -11.37 54.76 11.98
C LYS A 162 -12.23 53.51 11.72
N HIS A 163 -13.22 53.59 10.83
CA HIS A 163 -14.07 52.44 10.47
C HIS A 163 -13.48 51.58 9.35
N LEU A 164 -12.70 52.19 8.44
CA LEU A 164 -11.97 51.49 7.36
C LEU A 164 -10.58 50.99 7.80
N MET A 165 -9.93 51.67 8.76
CA MET A 165 -8.62 51.23 9.32
C MET A 165 -8.75 50.53 10.68
N GLY A 166 -9.95 50.50 11.27
CA GLY A 166 -10.25 49.61 12.39
C GLY A 166 -10.31 48.19 11.85
N GLU A 167 -9.44 47.31 12.36
CA GLU A 167 -9.30 45.90 11.99
C GLU A 167 -10.64 45.31 11.54
N SER A 168 -10.84 45.23 10.23
CA SER A 168 -11.98 44.50 9.68
C SER A 168 -11.84 43.07 10.21
N PRO A 169 -12.92 42.43 10.71
CA PRO A 169 -12.86 41.04 11.15
C PRO A 169 -12.36 40.11 10.02
N VAL A 170 -12.44 40.55 8.77
CA VAL A 170 -11.83 39.90 7.60
C VAL A 170 -10.29 39.91 7.68
N THR A 171 -9.67 41.03 8.05
CA THR A 171 -8.21 41.13 8.23
C THR A 171 -7.71 40.41 9.49
N ALA A 172 -8.52 40.34 10.55
CA ALA A 172 -8.19 39.57 11.76
C ALA A 172 -8.21 38.05 11.48
N ASN A 173 -9.25 37.56 10.79
CA ASN A 173 -9.34 36.16 10.38
C ASN A 173 -8.24 35.77 9.40
N LEU A 174 -7.91 36.62 8.41
CA LEU A 174 -6.80 36.35 7.49
C LEU A 174 -5.44 36.27 8.22
N ARG A 175 -5.25 37.04 9.30
CA ARG A 175 -4.02 37.00 10.09
C ARG A 175 -3.90 35.71 10.91
N GLU A 176 -5.00 35.22 11.47
CA GLU A 176 -5.03 33.92 12.18
C GLU A 176 -4.88 32.75 11.21
N GLU A 177 -5.51 32.81 10.03
CA GLU A 177 -5.46 31.76 9.03
C GLU A 177 -4.04 31.66 8.43
N TYR A 178 -3.36 32.78 8.13
CA TYR A 178 -1.96 32.77 7.69
C TYR A 178 -0.95 32.35 8.77
N ALA A 179 -1.24 32.57 10.05
CA ALA A 179 -0.34 32.17 11.15
C ALA A 179 -0.26 30.65 11.35
N GLN A 180 -1.20 29.87 10.78
CA GLN A 180 -1.16 28.41 10.82
C GLN A 180 -0.31 27.78 9.69
N TYR A 181 0.09 28.57 8.68
CA TYR A 181 0.86 28.10 7.51
C TYR A 181 2.34 28.54 7.52
N CYS A 182 2.82 29.18 8.58
CA CYS A 182 4.24 29.49 8.84
C CYS A 182 4.73 28.75 10.08
#